data_AF-A0A938ZIE8-F1
#
_entry.id   AF-A0A938ZIE8-F1
#
_cell.length_a   1.000
_cell.length_b   1.000
_cell.length_c   1.000
_cell.angle_alpha   90.00
_cell.angle_beta   90.00
_cell.angle_gamma   90.00
#
_symmetry.space_group_name_H-M   'P 1'
#
loop_
_entity.id
_entity.type
_entity.pdbx_description
1 polymer ?
#
loop_
_entity_poly.entity_id
_entity_poly.type
_entity_poly.pdbx_seq_one_letter_code
_entity_poly.pdbx_strand_id
1 'polypeptide(L)'
;MQLTPQEKDKLLIFTAALLAERRKGRGLKLNYPEAIAYISAAILEGARDGQTVAELMSYGTTLLTRDDVMEGIPEMVHDVQVEATFPDGTKLVTVHNPIR
;
A
#
# COMPACT_ATOMS: atom_id res chain seq x y z
N MET A 1 12.04 -4.68 21.14
CA MET A 1 10.72 -5.20 20.70
C MET A 1 10.87 -6.69 20.42
N GLN A 2 9.88 -7.52 20.76
CA GLN A 2 9.86 -8.94 20.42
C GLN A 2 8.99 -9.13 19.17
N LEU A 3 9.54 -8.76 18.01
CA LEU A 3 8.80 -8.79 16.74
C LEU A 3 8.82 -10.17 16.12
N THR A 4 7.63 -10.64 15.76
CA THR A 4 7.41 -11.79 14.88
C THR A 4 8.02 -11.52 13.49
N PRO A 5 8.30 -12.57 12.70
CA PRO A 5 8.75 -12.42 11.32
C PRO A 5 7.80 -11.55 10.49
N GLN A 6 6.49 -11.76 10.62
CA GLN A 6 5.47 -11.00 9.90
C GLN A 6 5.48 -9.51 10.24
N GLU A 7 5.68 -9.15 11.51
CA GLU A 7 5.81 -7.74 11.90
C GLU A 7 7.08 -7.09 11.33
N LYS A 8 8.17 -7.85 11.20
CA LYS A 8 9.39 -7.37 10.53
C LYS A 8 9.15 -7.15 9.03
N ASP A 9 8.41 -8.03 8.37
CA ASP A 9 8.05 -7.87 6.96
C ASP A 9 7.20 -6.61 6.73
N LYS A 10 6.26 -6.31 7.64
CA LYS A 10 5.49 -5.05 7.62
C LYS A 10 6.37 -3.81 7.78
N LEU A 11 7.43 -3.88 8.58
CA LEU A 11 8.42 -2.78 8.67
C LEU A 11 9.23 -2.60 7.38
N LEU A 12 9.49 -3.69 6.63
CA LEU A 12 10.11 -3.59 5.31
C LEU A 12 9.19 -2.91 4.30
N ILE A 13 7.89 -3.23 4.32
CA ILE A 13 6.87 -2.54 3.50
C ILE A 13 6.88 -1.03 3.80
N PHE A 14 6.85 -0.65 5.08
CA PHE A 14 6.89 0.75 5.47
C PHE A 14 8.17 1.46 5.00
N THR A 15 9.32 0.80 5.12
CA THR A 15 10.60 1.34 4.65
C THR A 15 10.61 1.55 3.13
N ALA A 16 10.10 0.59 2.36
CA ALA A 16 9.97 0.70 0.91
C ALA A 16 8.98 1.81 0.50
N ALA A 17 7.87 1.95 1.22
CA ALA A 17 6.88 3.00 1.00
C ALA A 17 7.45 4.40 1.25
N LEU A 18 8.23 4.60 2.33
CA LEU A 18 8.93 5.85 2.58
C LEU A 18 9.93 6.20 1.47
N LEU A 19 10.63 5.20 0.92
CA LEU A 19 11.50 5.41 -0.23
C LEU A 19 10.71 5.83 -1.47
N ALA A 20 9.60 5.15 -1.75
CA ALA A 20 8.69 5.47 -2.85
C ALA A 20 8.10 6.89 -2.71
N GLU A 21 7.59 7.24 -1.53
CA GLU A 21 7.06 8.57 -1.23
C GLU A 21 8.09 9.67 -1.49
N ARG A 22 9.34 9.49 -1.02
CA ARG A 22 10.43 10.44 -1.27
C ARG A 22 10.82 10.54 -2.74
N ARG A 23 10.69 9.45 -3.52
CA ARG A 23 10.92 9.46 -4.98
C ARG A 23 9.79 10.22 -5.69
N LYS A 24 8.53 9.92 -5.36
CA LYS A 24 7.33 10.62 -5.83
C LYS A 24 7.40 12.12 -5.53
N GLY A 25 7.78 12.50 -4.31
CA GLY A 25 7.93 13.90 -3.89
C GLY A 25 9.01 14.69 -4.65
N ARG A 26 9.94 14.00 -5.33
CA ARG A 26 10.90 14.62 -6.27
C ARG A 26 10.43 14.62 -7.73
N GLY A 27 9.19 14.19 -7.99
CA GLY A 27 8.61 14.11 -9.32
C GLY A 27 8.98 12.85 -10.12
N LEU A 28 9.52 11.81 -9.48
CA LEU A 28 9.77 10.53 -10.16
C LEU A 28 8.48 9.70 -10.24
N LYS A 29 8.22 9.15 -11.43
CA LYS A 29 7.19 8.13 -11.64
C LYS A 29 7.60 6.84 -10.94
N LEU A 30 6.69 6.27 -10.16
CA LEU A 30 6.94 5.05 -9.40
C LEU A 30 6.96 3.81 -10.30
N ASN A 31 7.85 2.87 -9.98
CA ASN A 31 7.87 1.55 -10.60
C ASN A 31 6.94 0.55 -9.86
N TYR A 32 6.92 -0.70 -10.30
CA TYR A 32 6.06 -1.75 -9.73
C TYR A 32 6.20 -1.93 -8.21
N PRO A 33 7.38 -2.28 -7.65
CA PRO A 33 7.49 -2.50 -6.20
C PRO A 33 7.24 -1.24 -5.37
N GLU A 34 7.55 -0.06 -5.91
CA GLU A 34 7.27 1.22 -5.25
C GLU A 34 5.77 1.49 -5.14
N ALA A 35 5.01 1.25 -6.22
CA ALA A 35 3.57 1.42 -6.22
C ALA A 35 2.89 0.45 -5.23
N ILE A 36 3.28 -0.83 -5.26
CA ILE A 36 2.78 -1.85 -4.31
C ILE A 36 3.08 -1.42 -2.86
N ALA A 37 4.33 -1.04 -2.56
CA ALA A 37 4.72 -0.64 -1.21
C ALA A 37 3.96 0.60 -0.72
N TYR A 38 3.82 1.61 -1.58
CA TYR A 38 3.12 2.86 -1.28
C TYR A 38 1.66 2.61 -0.90
N ILE A 39 0.93 1.84 -1.72
CA ILE A 39 -0.47 1.48 -1.45
C ILE A 39 -0.57 0.60 -0.20
N SER A 40 0.33 -0.37 -0.06
CA SER A 40 0.31 -1.30 1.07
C SER A 40 0.49 -0.60 2.42
N ALA A 41 1.42 0.36 2.49
CA ALA A 41 1.64 1.13 3.71
C ALA A 41 0.42 1.97 4.07
N ALA A 42 -0.23 2.61 3.09
CA ALA A 42 -1.45 3.37 3.33
C ALA A 42 -2.60 2.51 3.87
N ILE A 43 -2.73 1.26 3.41
CA ILE A 43 -3.70 0.30 3.95
C ILE A 43 -3.36 -0.08 5.40
N LEU A 44 -2.08 -0.35 5.70
CA LEU A 44 -1.64 -0.68 7.06
C LEU A 44 -1.92 0.46 8.04
N GLU A 45 -1.62 1.70 7.66
CA GLU A 45 -1.88 2.88 8.49
C GLU A 45 -3.39 3.14 8.64
N GLY A 46 -4.17 3.03 7.57
CA GLY A 46 -5.62 3.22 7.68
C GLY A 46 -6.31 2.16 8.56
N ALA A 47 -5.82 0.91 8.55
CA ALA A 47 -6.27 -0.10 9.51
C ALA A 47 -5.90 0.26 10.95
N ARG A 48 -4.69 0.83 11.15
CA ARG A 48 -4.23 1.32 12.45
C ARG A 48 -5.06 2.50 12.98
N ASP A 49 -5.53 3.35 12.07
CA ASP A 49 -6.43 4.48 12.33
C ASP A 49 -7.88 4.05 12.63
N GLY A 50 -8.19 2.75 12.47
CA GLY A 50 -9.50 2.19 12.78
C GLY A 50 -10.50 2.28 11.63
N GLN A 51 -10.05 2.54 10.40
CA GLN A 51 -10.90 2.40 9.22
C GLN A 51 -11.33 0.95 9.04
N THR A 52 -12.47 0.75 8.40
CA THR A 52 -13.00 -0.57 8.06
C THR A 52 -12.30 -1.15 6.83
N VAL A 53 -12.36 -2.47 6.65
CA VAL A 53 -11.85 -3.14 5.45
C VAL A 53 -12.47 -2.54 4.18
N ALA A 54 -13.78 -2.27 4.17
CA ALA A 54 -14.48 -1.72 3.01
C ALA A 54 -14.03 -0.29 2.65
N GLU A 55 -13.75 0.54 3.66
CA GLU A 55 -13.18 1.87 3.45
C GLU A 55 -11.79 1.76 2.81
N LEU A 56 -10.93 0.88 3.31
CA LEU A 56 -9.58 0.69 2.80
C LEU A 56 -9.54 0.10 1.38
N MET A 57 -10.49 -0.79 1.05
CA MET A 57 -10.66 -1.30 -0.31
C MET A 57 -10.93 -0.16 -1.30
N SER A 58 -11.71 0.85 -0.89
CA SER A 58 -12.03 2.00 -1.73
C SER A 58 -10.90 3.02 -1.72
N TYR A 59 -10.37 3.35 -0.55
CA TYR A 59 -9.30 4.32 -0.33
C TYR A 59 -8.03 3.96 -1.10
N GLY A 60 -7.65 2.68 -1.13
CA GLY A 60 -6.48 2.21 -1.86
C GLY A 60 -6.50 2.54 -3.36
N THR A 61 -7.68 2.73 -3.95
CA THR A 61 -7.86 3.10 -5.37
C THR A 61 -7.69 4.59 -5.67
N THR A 62 -7.48 5.40 -4.62
CA THR A 62 -7.36 6.87 -4.72
C THR A 62 -5.94 7.39 -4.56
N LEU A 63 -4.99 6.51 -4.24
CA LEU A 63 -3.64 6.88 -3.81
C LEU A 63 -2.67 7.19 -4.94
N LEU A 64 -2.81 6.48 -6.06
CA LEU A 64 -1.95 6.60 -7.23
C LEU A 64 -2.80 6.67 -8.49
N THR A 65 -2.45 7.63 -9.32
CA THR A 65 -2.98 7.77 -10.68
C THR A 65 -1.98 7.22 -11.69
N ARG A 66 -2.42 7.04 -12.94
CA ARG A 66 -1.54 6.70 -14.08
C ARG A 66 -0.35 7.66 -14.25
N ASP A 67 -0.49 8.92 -13.84
CA ASP A 67 0.59 9.91 -13.95
C ASP A 67 1.66 9.75 -12.87
N ASP A 68 1.32 9.12 -11.74
CA ASP A 68 2.25 8.88 -10.64
C ASP A 68 3.19 7.69 -10.88
N VAL A 69 2.91 6.87 -11.90
CA VAL A 69 3.62 5.60 -12.15
C VAL A 69 4.19 5.51 -13.56
N MET A 70 5.16 4.62 -13.75
CA MET A 70 5.74 4.32 -15.06
C MET A 70 4.69 3.67 -15.99
N GLU A 71 4.93 3.75 -17.30
CA GLU A 71 4.09 3.12 -18.31
C GLU A 71 3.96 1.60 -18.06
N GLY A 72 2.74 1.06 -18.23
CA GLY A 72 2.44 -0.36 -18.04
C GLY A 72 2.24 -0.81 -16.59
N ILE A 73 2.64 0.01 -15.60
CA ILE A 73 2.45 -0.33 -14.18
C ILE A 73 0.97 -0.47 -13.78
N PRO A 74 0.03 0.41 -14.22
CA PRO A 74 -1.39 0.25 -13.90
C PRO A 74 -1.96 -1.09 -14.39
N GLU A 75 -1.50 -1.58 -15.54
CA GLU A 75 -1.92 -2.85 -16.13
C GLU A 75 -1.28 -4.05 -15.43
N MET A 76 -0.09 -3.89 -14.83
CA MET A 76 0.58 -4.96 -14.09
C MET A 76 0.04 -5.17 -12.67
N VAL A 77 -0.48 -4.11 -12.05
CA VAL A 77 -0.99 -4.14 -10.66
C VAL A 77 -2.49 -4.38 -10.67
N HIS A 78 -2.91 -5.64 -10.80
CA HIS A 78 -4.33 -6.02 -10.78
C HIS A 78 -4.94 -5.92 -9.38
N ASP A 79 -4.18 -6.31 -8.37
CA ASP A 79 -4.58 -6.21 -6.97
C ASP A 79 -3.39 -5.95 -6.04
N VAL A 80 -3.69 -5.33 -4.91
CA VAL A 80 -2.79 -5.21 -3.75
C VAL A 80 -3.47 -5.88 -2.58
N GLN A 81 -2.81 -6.88 -2.02
CA GLN A 81 -3.32 -7.66 -0.89
C GLN A 81 -2.41 -7.50 0.32
N VAL A 82 -2.98 -7.07 1.44
CA VAL A 82 -2.22 -6.82 2.68
C VAL A 82 -3.03 -7.28 3.89
N GLU A 83 -2.40 -8.07 4.75
CA GLU A 83 -2.94 -8.39 6.07
C GLU A 83 -2.63 -7.25 7.06
N ALA A 84 -3.67 -6.54 7.48
CA ALA A 84 -3.57 -5.45 8.43
C ALA A 84 -4.24 -5.82 9.75
N THR A 85 -3.75 -5.25 10.86
CA THR A 85 -4.29 -5.48 12.19
C THR A 85 -5.25 -4.35 12.55
N PHE A 86 -6.55 -4.67 12.57
CA PHE A 86 -7.64 -3.78 12.92
C PHE A 86 -7.93 -3.84 14.43
N PRO A 87 -8.74 -2.91 14.97
CA PRO A 87 -9.18 -2.97 16.37
C PRO A 87 -9.86 -4.29 16.76
N ASP A 88 -10.46 -4.99 15.80
CA ASP A 88 -11.17 -6.26 15.98
C ASP A 88 -10.42 -7.49 15.44
N GLY A 89 -9.13 -7.35 15.09
CA GLY A 89 -8.25 -8.45 14.70
C GLY A 89 -7.58 -8.29 13.34
N THR A 90 -6.76 -9.27 12.97
CA THR A 90 -6.07 -9.27 11.68
C THR A 90 -7.02 -9.67 10.55
N LYS A 91 -7.05 -8.88 9.47
CA LYS A 91 -7.86 -9.14 8.29
C LYS A 91 -7.06 -8.89 7.02
N LEU A 92 -7.38 -9.63 5.97
CA LEU A 92 -6.87 -9.40 4.62
C LEU A 92 -7.67 -8.28 3.95
N VAL A 93 -6.97 -7.27 3.43
CA VAL A 93 -7.55 -6.23 2.58
C VAL A 93 -7.07 -6.46 1.16
N THR A 94 -8.00 -6.51 0.22
CA THR A 94 -7.71 -6.63 -1.23
C THR A 94 -8.21 -5.39 -1.95
N VAL A 95 -7.31 -4.63 -2.54
CA VAL A 95 -7.63 -3.48 -3.37
C VAL A 95 -7.51 -3.89 -4.83
N HIS A 96 -8.62 -3.87 -5.57
CA HIS A 96 -8.65 -4.22 -6.99
C HIS A 96 -8.41 -3.00 -7.87
N ASN A 97 -7.56 -3.15 -8.89
CA ASN A 97 -7.15 -2.11 -9.85
C ASN A 97 -6.85 -0.78 -9.13
N PRO A 98 -5.86 -0.76 -8.22
CA PRO A 98 -5.63 0.37 -7.33
C PRO A 98 -5.09 1.63 -8.03
N ILE A 99 -4.61 1.51 -9.27
CA ILE A 99 -4.04 2.62 -10.03
C ILE A 99 -4.99 2.94 -11.20
N ARG A 100 -5.55 4.15 -11.20
CA ARG A 100 -6.55 4.60 -12.18
C ARG A 100 -6.05 5.70 -13.10
#